data_AF-A0A1N7P8C7-F1
#
_entry.id   AF-A0A1N7P8C7-F1
#
_cell.length_a   1.000
_cell.length_b   1.000
_cell.length_c   1.000
_cell.angle_alpha   90.00
_cell.angle_beta   90.00
_cell.angle_gamma   90.00
#
_symmetry.space_group_name_H-M   'P 1'
#
loop_
_entity.id
_entity.type
_entity.pdbx_description
1 polymer ?
#
loop_
_entity_poly.entity_id
_entity_poly.type
_entity_poly.pdbx_seq_one_letter_code
_entity_poly.pdbx_strand_id
1 'polypeptide(L)'
;MPILEQDSTDFGKCLRHVKADFYLCLGFTGMRLDHTLAALTELAARPDQTILLIAEDEVIFLAPPSLTLDLPIGTRFSLYPMGAASGRSEGLRWPIEGLAFTPAGRVGTSNEVTGVVKLEMNGPMLVMVPKAHLAAVLCALWPPAARGE
;
A
#
# COMPACT_ATOMS: atom_id res chain seq x y z
N MET A 1 26.71 -14.91 0.14
CA MET A 1 26.46 -16.37 0.19
C MET A 1 25.13 -16.65 -0.49
N PRO A 2 24.96 -17.78 -1.21
CA PRO A 2 23.66 -18.17 -1.74
C PRO A 2 22.66 -18.40 -0.60
N ILE A 3 21.41 -17.98 -0.79
CA ILE A 3 20.32 -18.21 0.17
C ILE A 3 19.72 -19.59 -0.16
N LEU A 4 20.03 -20.60 0.67
CA LEU A 4 19.60 -21.99 0.45
C LEU A 4 18.19 -22.31 0.99
N GLU A 5 17.59 -21.37 1.72
CA GLU A 5 16.26 -21.48 2.33
C GLU A 5 15.14 -21.32 1.27
N GLN A 6 14.09 -22.15 1.35
CA GLN A 6 12.95 -22.18 0.41
C GLN A 6 11.61 -21.84 1.08
N ASP A 7 11.63 -21.45 2.35
CA ASP A 7 10.42 -21.15 3.14
C ASP A 7 9.90 -19.73 2.88
N SER A 8 10.59 -18.96 2.02
CA SER A 8 10.31 -17.57 1.68
C SER A 8 10.51 -17.27 0.21
N THR A 9 9.78 -16.27 -0.29
CA THR A 9 9.89 -15.80 -1.68
C THR A 9 11.23 -15.08 -1.91
N ASP A 10 11.73 -15.10 -3.15
CA ASP A 10 12.91 -14.30 -3.51
C ASP A 10 12.69 -12.79 -3.29
N PHE A 11 11.43 -12.34 -3.37
CA PHE A 11 11.04 -10.99 -2.99
C PHE A 11 11.24 -10.71 -1.50
N GLY A 12 10.71 -11.58 -0.63
CA GLY A 12 10.88 -11.49 0.82
C GLY A 12 12.36 -11.54 1.24
N LYS A 13 13.17 -12.36 0.55
CA LYS A 13 14.64 -12.38 0.72
C LYS A 13 15.26 -11.04 0.33
N CYS A 14 14.93 -10.49 -0.83
CA CYS A 14 15.43 -9.20 -1.29
C CYS A 14 15.16 -8.08 -0.27
N LEU A 15 13.91 -7.96 0.20
CA LEU A 15 13.49 -6.96 1.19
C LEU A 15 14.18 -7.11 2.56
N ARG A 16 14.66 -8.32 2.91
CA ARG A 16 15.41 -8.56 4.15
C ARG A 16 16.88 -8.17 4.03
N HIS A 17 17.45 -8.27 2.83
CA HIS A 17 18.90 -8.13 2.63
C HIS A 17 19.33 -6.79 2.02
N VAL A 18 18.45 -6.14 1.28
CA VAL A 18 18.68 -4.79 0.75
C VAL A 18 18.19 -3.79 1.78
N LYS A 19 18.99 -2.76 2.06
CA LYS A 19 18.56 -1.59 2.85
C LYS A 19 18.32 -0.44 1.88
N ALA A 20 17.09 0.05 1.85
CA ALA A 20 16.70 1.24 1.10
C ALA A 20 15.61 1.98 1.87
N ASP A 21 15.55 3.30 1.67
CA ASP A 21 14.46 4.13 2.20
C ASP A 21 13.15 3.90 1.45
N PHE A 22 13.24 3.34 0.23
CA PHE A 22 12.10 3.13 -0.65
C PHE A 22 12.33 1.95 -1.60
N TYR A 23 11.30 1.11 -1.78
CA TYR A 23 11.31 -0.02 -2.71
C TYR A 23 10.27 0.16 -3.80
N LEU A 24 10.71 0.17 -5.06
CA LEU A 24 9.86 0.11 -6.24
C LEU A 24 9.89 -1.30 -6.81
N CYS A 25 8.73 -1.95 -6.83
CA CYS A 25 8.62 -3.37 -7.10
C CYS A 25 7.73 -3.59 -8.33
N LEU A 26 8.34 -4.08 -9.42
CA LEU A 26 7.65 -4.36 -10.68
C LEU A 26 7.60 -5.87 -10.95
N GLY A 27 6.58 -6.32 -11.67
CA GLY A 27 6.45 -7.72 -12.08
C GLY A 27 5.82 -8.67 -11.05
N PHE A 28 5.20 -8.12 -10.00
CA PHE A 28 4.57 -8.90 -8.92
C PHE A 28 3.07 -9.15 -9.11
N THR A 29 2.45 -8.60 -10.15
CA THR A 29 0.99 -8.66 -10.39
C THR A 29 0.64 -9.28 -11.75
N GLY A 30 1.48 -10.18 -12.25
CA GLY A 30 1.28 -10.87 -13.53
C GLY A 30 0.29 -12.06 -13.44
N MET A 31 0.40 -12.99 -14.39
CA MET A 31 -0.52 -14.13 -14.55
C MET A 31 -0.57 -15.14 -13.37
N ARG A 32 0.35 -15.01 -12.41
CA ARG A 32 0.45 -15.88 -11.24
C ARG A 32 -0.14 -15.20 -10.01
N LEU A 33 -1.41 -15.48 -9.75
CA LEU A 33 -2.15 -14.89 -8.63
C LEU A 33 -1.53 -15.26 -7.26
N ASP A 34 -1.04 -16.48 -7.11
CA ASP A 34 -0.32 -16.95 -5.92
C ASP A 34 0.90 -16.05 -5.61
N HIS A 35 1.68 -15.70 -6.62
CA HIS A 35 2.81 -14.78 -6.47
C HIS A 35 2.36 -13.37 -6.07
N THR A 36 1.23 -12.91 -6.64
CA THR A 36 0.65 -11.61 -6.29
C THR A 36 0.25 -11.57 -4.82
N LEU A 37 -0.49 -12.58 -4.36
CA LEU A 37 -0.91 -12.69 -2.97
C LEU A 37 0.28 -12.79 -2.00
N ALA A 38 1.32 -13.54 -2.39
CA ALA A 38 2.56 -13.61 -1.61
C ALA A 38 3.24 -12.24 -1.51
N ALA A 39 3.34 -11.49 -2.61
CA ALA A 39 3.91 -10.14 -2.58
C ALA A 39 3.10 -9.18 -1.68
N LEU A 40 1.77 -9.21 -1.76
CA LEU A 40 0.90 -8.42 -0.88
C LEU A 40 1.08 -8.79 0.60
N THR A 41 1.34 -10.08 0.89
CA THR A 41 1.66 -10.56 2.24
C THR A 41 2.99 -9.98 2.73
N GLU A 42 4.01 -9.93 1.87
CA GLU A 42 5.31 -9.36 2.22
C GLU A 42 5.22 -7.85 2.54
N LEU A 43 4.36 -7.11 1.83
CA LEU A 43 4.03 -5.70 2.13
C LEU A 43 3.41 -5.60 3.54
N ALA A 44 2.36 -6.37 3.80
CA ALA A 44 1.63 -6.32 5.07
C ALA A 44 2.50 -6.71 6.29
N ALA A 45 3.47 -7.60 6.08
CA ALA A 45 4.39 -8.04 7.13
C ALA A 45 5.50 -7.03 7.48
N ARG A 46 5.61 -5.92 6.74
CA ARG A 46 6.69 -4.92 6.90
C ARG A 46 6.13 -3.49 7.02
N PRO A 47 5.40 -3.17 8.10
CA PRO A 47 4.85 -1.83 8.32
C PRO A 47 5.91 -0.72 8.36
N ASP A 48 7.15 -1.06 8.71
CA ASP A 48 8.26 -0.11 8.83
C ASP A 48 9.04 0.09 7.51
N GLN A 49 8.65 -0.55 6.41
CA GLN A 49 9.29 -0.39 5.10
C GLN A 49 8.33 0.24 4.08
N THR A 50 8.81 1.24 3.35
CA THR A 50 8.03 1.86 2.28
C THR A 50 8.19 1.08 0.98
N ILE A 51 7.25 0.18 0.72
CA ILE A 51 7.25 -0.74 -0.43
C ILE A 51 6.07 -0.44 -1.34
N LEU A 52 6.34 -0.15 -2.61
CA LEU A 52 5.33 0.12 -3.63
C LEU A 52 5.40 -0.94 -4.72
N LEU A 53 4.33 -1.72 -4.87
CA LEU A 53 4.12 -2.54 -6.05
C LEU A 53 3.53 -1.67 -7.17
N ILE A 54 4.16 -1.70 -8.33
CA ILE A 54 3.64 -1.07 -9.55
C ILE A 54 3.06 -2.19 -10.42
N ALA A 55 1.73 -2.25 -10.45
CA ALA A 55 0.97 -3.15 -11.31
C ALA A 55 0.77 -2.56 -12.70
N GLU A 56 0.02 -3.26 -13.55
CA GLU A 56 -0.30 -2.76 -14.89
C GLU A 56 -1.09 -1.44 -14.82
N ASP A 57 -2.15 -1.38 -14.02
CA ASP A 57 -3.03 -0.21 -13.93
C ASP A 57 -3.04 0.48 -12.56
N GLU A 58 -2.37 -0.09 -11.55
CA GLU A 58 -2.44 0.38 -10.17
C GLU A 58 -1.06 0.49 -9.52
N VAL A 59 -0.98 1.35 -8.51
CA VAL A 59 0.09 1.35 -7.51
C VAL A 59 -0.50 0.88 -6.19
N ILE A 60 0.17 -0.08 -5.57
CA ILE A 60 -0.28 -0.74 -4.34
C ILE A 60 0.80 -0.57 -3.27
N PHE A 61 0.40 -0.13 -2.08
CA PHE A 61 1.30 0.02 -0.94
C PHE A 61 0.56 -0.20 0.38
N LEU A 62 1.30 -0.50 1.43
CA LEU A 62 0.74 -0.55 2.78
C LEU A 62 0.54 0.89 3.29
N ALA A 63 -0.66 1.22 3.75
CA ALA A 63 -0.97 2.53 4.30
C ALA A 63 -0.09 2.80 5.54
N PRO A 64 0.64 3.94 5.58
CA PRO A 64 1.27 4.37 6.81
C PRO A 64 0.22 4.78 7.86
N PRO A 65 0.59 4.94 9.14
CA PRO A 65 -0.33 5.37 10.19
C PRO A 65 -1.05 6.69 9.88
N SER A 66 -0.39 7.58 9.14
CA SER A 66 -0.98 8.81 8.62
C SER A 66 -0.55 9.03 7.17
N LEU A 67 -1.50 9.36 6.30
CA LEU A 67 -1.27 9.63 4.88
C LEU A 67 -2.07 10.88 4.48
N THR A 68 -1.44 11.78 3.72
CA THR A 68 -2.13 12.83 2.97
C THR A 68 -1.80 12.69 1.50
N LEU A 69 -2.82 12.65 0.64
CA LEU A 69 -2.65 12.45 -0.79
C LEU A 69 -3.60 13.38 -1.55
N ASP A 70 -3.02 14.21 -2.41
CA ASP A 70 -3.79 15.07 -3.31
C ASP A 70 -3.95 14.37 -4.65
N LEU A 71 -5.18 14.01 -4.97
CA LEU A 71 -5.57 13.30 -6.19
C LEU A 71 -6.74 14.03 -6.86
N PRO A 72 -6.89 13.92 -8.19
CA PRO A 72 -8.06 14.45 -8.87
C PRO A 72 -9.36 13.88 -8.29
N ILE A 73 -10.38 14.73 -8.14
CA ILE A 73 -11.74 14.30 -7.77
C ILE A 73 -12.24 13.26 -8.79
N GLY A 74 -12.90 12.21 -8.30
CA GLY A 74 -13.35 11.08 -9.13
C GLY A 74 -12.31 9.96 -9.26
N THR A 75 -11.09 10.15 -8.77
CA THR A 75 -10.07 9.09 -8.79
C THR A 75 -10.52 7.91 -7.92
N ARG A 76 -10.39 6.68 -8.44
CA ARG A 76 -10.62 5.46 -7.66
C ARG A 76 -9.58 5.35 -6.54
N PHE A 77 -10.04 5.08 -5.32
CA PHE A 77 -9.21 4.89 -4.14
C PHE A 77 -9.66 3.63 -3.41
N SER A 78 -8.91 2.53 -3.49
CA SER A 78 -9.29 1.27 -2.84
C SER A 78 -8.51 1.06 -1.55
N LEU A 79 -9.23 0.60 -0.51
CA LEU A 79 -8.68 0.16 0.77
C LEU A 79 -8.94 -1.33 0.97
N TYR A 80 -7.89 -2.13 1.14
CA TYR A 80 -8.01 -3.57 1.37
C TYR A 80 -7.28 -4.02 2.65
N PRO A 81 -7.99 -4.54 3.66
CA PRO A 81 -7.37 -5.01 4.89
C PRO A 81 -6.60 -6.31 4.67
N MET A 82 -5.38 -6.40 5.20
CA MET A 82 -4.59 -7.64 5.26
C MET A 82 -4.64 -8.31 6.64
N GLY A 83 -5.39 -7.72 7.57
CA GLY A 83 -5.64 -8.17 8.93
C GLY A 83 -6.76 -7.33 9.55
N ALA A 84 -6.96 -7.42 10.87
CA ALA A 84 -7.89 -6.52 11.55
C ALA A 84 -7.39 -5.08 11.42
N ALA A 85 -8.22 -4.20 10.86
CA ALA A 85 -7.86 -2.80 10.62
C ALA A 85 -9.05 -1.85 10.85
N SER A 86 -8.75 -0.61 11.18
CA SER A 86 -9.72 0.49 11.31
C SER A 86 -9.04 1.81 10.99
N GLY A 87 -9.80 2.89 10.87
CA GLY A 87 -9.22 4.19 10.57
C GLY A 87 -10.24 5.31 10.45
N ARG A 88 -9.74 6.47 10.04
CA ARG A 88 -10.54 7.66 9.71
C ARG A 88 -10.11 8.18 8.34
N SER A 89 -11.05 8.79 7.62
CA SER A 89 -10.75 9.39 6.33
C SER A 89 -11.49 10.70 6.10
N GLU A 90 -10.79 11.63 5.46
CA GLU A 90 -11.34 12.83 4.83
C GLU A 90 -11.10 12.76 3.31
N GLY A 91 -11.87 13.52 2.53
CA GLY A 91 -11.67 13.61 1.07
C GLY A 91 -12.03 12.35 0.28
N LEU A 92 -12.75 11.40 0.90
CA LEU A 92 -13.30 10.22 0.25
C LEU A 92 -14.83 10.27 0.24
N ARG A 93 -15.45 9.74 -0.81
CA ARG A 93 -16.91 9.67 -0.99
C ARG A 93 -17.58 8.83 0.10
N TRP A 94 -16.93 7.75 0.53
CA TRP A 94 -17.39 6.92 1.64
C TRP A 94 -16.38 6.99 2.80
N PRO A 95 -16.62 7.80 3.84
CA PRO A 95 -15.75 7.88 5.01
C PRO A 95 -15.62 6.52 5.73
N ILE A 96 -14.46 6.27 6.33
CA ILE A 96 -14.15 4.98 6.96
C ILE A 96 -14.25 4.98 8.50
N GLU A 97 -14.56 6.11 9.12
CA GLU A 97 -14.67 6.22 10.57
C GLU A 97 -15.78 5.31 11.13
N GLY A 98 -15.48 4.63 12.24
CA GLY A 98 -16.39 3.67 12.87
C GLY A 98 -16.47 2.31 12.16
N LEU A 99 -15.73 2.09 11.08
CA LEU A 99 -15.71 0.80 10.38
C LEU A 99 -14.61 -0.13 10.94
N ALA A 100 -14.97 -1.39 11.10
CA ALA A 100 -14.03 -2.48 11.36
C ALA A 100 -13.81 -3.27 10.06
N PHE A 101 -12.56 -3.38 9.65
CA PHE A 101 -12.15 -4.08 8.44
C PHE A 101 -11.42 -5.38 8.79
N THR A 102 -11.68 -6.43 8.00
CA THR A 102 -10.93 -7.69 8.03
C THR A 102 -10.89 -8.28 6.62
N PRO A 103 -9.88 -9.08 6.27
CA PRO A 103 -9.79 -9.69 4.92
C PRO A 103 -11.00 -10.58 4.59
N ALA A 104 -11.59 -11.22 5.60
CA ALA A 104 -12.75 -12.10 5.47
C ALA A 104 -14.10 -11.39 5.77
N GLY A 105 -14.08 -10.07 5.94
CA GLY A 105 -15.24 -9.28 6.35
C GLY A 105 -15.43 -8.07 5.45
N ARG A 106 -15.58 -6.89 6.07
CA ARG A 106 -15.75 -5.64 5.33
C ARG A 106 -14.42 -5.20 4.72
N VAL A 107 -14.48 -4.78 3.46
CA VAL A 107 -13.39 -4.13 2.71
C VAL A 107 -13.85 -2.74 2.23
N GLY A 108 -12.90 -1.87 1.87
CA GLY A 108 -13.14 -0.49 1.41
C GLY A 108 -12.77 -0.28 -0.05
N THR A 109 -12.98 -1.29 -0.90
CA THR A 109 -12.57 -1.25 -2.31
C THR A 109 -13.43 -0.31 -3.13
N SER A 110 -12.83 0.30 -4.16
CA SER A 110 -13.49 1.22 -5.10
C SER A 110 -14.13 2.44 -4.45
N ASN A 111 -13.48 3.03 -3.42
CA ASN A 111 -13.83 4.36 -2.96
C ASN A 111 -13.51 5.40 -4.03
N GLU A 112 -13.95 6.64 -3.83
CA GLU A 112 -13.75 7.72 -4.78
C GLU A 112 -13.26 8.97 -4.07
N VAL A 113 -12.28 9.63 -4.66
CA VAL A 113 -11.74 10.91 -4.18
C VAL A 113 -12.76 12.02 -4.37
N THR A 114 -13.04 12.78 -3.30
CA THR A 114 -13.91 13.96 -3.30
C THR A 114 -13.19 15.25 -2.90
N GLY A 115 -11.93 15.14 -2.46
CA GLY A 115 -11.03 16.24 -2.10
C GLY A 115 -9.67 15.69 -1.70
N VAL A 116 -8.81 16.51 -1.07
CA VAL A 116 -7.53 16.03 -0.53
C VAL A 116 -7.79 14.89 0.44
N VAL A 117 -7.24 13.71 0.14
CA VAL A 117 -7.44 12.52 0.95
C VAL A 117 -6.52 12.60 2.16
N LYS A 118 -7.09 12.46 3.35
CA LYS A 118 -6.33 12.25 4.58
C LYS A 118 -6.77 10.96 5.21
N LEU A 119 -5.83 10.11 5.59
CA LEU A 119 -6.07 8.87 6.29
C LEU A 119 -5.33 8.84 7.62
N GLU A 120 -6.01 8.30 8.62
CA GLU A 120 -5.40 7.77 9.83
C GLU A 120 -5.73 6.29 9.91
N MET A 121 -4.72 5.44 10.03
CA MET A 121 -4.88 3.99 9.91
C MET A 121 -4.34 3.26 11.13
N ASN A 122 -5.12 2.27 11.60
CA ASN A 122 -4.72 1.31 12.60
C ASN A 122 -4.79 -0.10 11.99
N GLY A 123 -3.67 -0.82 12.01
CA GLY A 123 -3.57 -2.17 11.43
C GLY A 123 -3.20 -2.18 9.94
N PRO A 124 -2.99 -3.37 9.35
CA PRO A 124 -2.44 -3.51 8.01
C PRO A 124 -3.51 -3.30 6.93
N MET A 125 -3.47 -2.14 6.28
CA MET A 125 -4.39 -1.76 5.21
C MET A 125 -3.61 -1.45 3.94
N LEU A 126 -3.90 -2.13 2.85
CA LEU A 126 -3.36 -1.77 1.53
C LEU A 126 -4.18 -0.63 0.93
N VAL A 127 -3.47 0.31 0.31
CA VAL A 127 -4.03 1.35 -0.55
C VAL A 127 -3.73 0.97 -2.00
N MET A 128 -4.72 1.10 -2.87
CA MET A 128 -4.58 0.91 -4.31
C MET A 128 -5.19 2.10 -5.06
N VAL A 129 -4.39 2.73 -5.91
CA VAL A 129 -4.80 3.88 -6.74
C VAL A 129 -4.30 3.69 -8.18
N PRO A 130 -4.91 4.33 -9.19
CA PRO A 130 -4.44 4.24 -10.56
C PRO A 130 -2.97 4.60 -10.71
N LYS A 131 -2.23 3.83 -11.52
CA LYS A 131 -0.79 3.99 -11.74
C LYS A 131 -0.39 5.37 -12.25
N ALA A 132 -1.30 6.04 -12.97
CA ALA A 132 -1.12 7.43 -13.40
C ALA A 132 -0.79 8.40 -12.24
N HIS A 133 -1.12 8.04 -10.99
CA HIS A 133 -0.86 8.84 -9.80
C HIS A 133 0.37 8.40 -9.01
N LEU A 134 1.26 7.57 -9.59
CA LEU A 134 2.49 7.12 -8.94
C LEU A 134 3.30 8.29 -8.37
N ALA A 135 3.48 9.38 -9.12
CA ALA A 135 4.24 10.54 -8.66
C ALA A 135 3.65 11.16 -7.38
N ALA A 136 2.32 11.30 -7.29
CA ALA A 136 1.65 11.81 -6.11
C ALA A 136 1.86 10.88 -4.90
N VAL A 137 1.76 9.56 -5.12
CA VAL A 137 2.01 8.55 -4.08
C VAL A 137 3.45 8.63 -3.59
N LEU A 138 4.42 8.73 -4.49
CA LEU A 138 5.84 8.87 -4.13
C LEU A 138 6.07 10.12 -3.27
N CYS A 139 5.54 11.28 -3.67
CA CYS A 139 5.68 12.52 -2.91
C CYS A 139 5.07 12.44 -1.50
N ALA A 140 3.94 11.74 -1.37
CA ALA A 140 3.24 11.56 -0.09
C ALA A 140 3.97 10.60 0.86
N LEU A 141 4.61 9.57 0.32
CA LEU A 141 5.32 8.55 1.09
C LEU A 141 6.80 8.88 1.32
N TRP A 142 7.36 9.85 0.59
CA TRP A 142 8.76 10.24 0.74
C TRP A 142 9.00 10.84 2.14
N PRO A 143 9.86 10.20 2.97
CA PRO A 143 10.13 10.67 4.33
C PRO A 143 10.66 12.12 4.33
N PRO A 144 10.26 12.97 5.28
CA PRO A 144 10.85 14.30 5.44
C PRO A 144 12.38 14.26 5.62
N ALA A 145 12.90 13.25 6.33
CA ALA A 145 14.34 13.06 6.56
C ALA A 145 15.16 12.84 5.28
N ALA A 146 14.52 12.42 4.18
CA ALA A 146 15.16 12.23 2.88
C ALA A 146 14.99 13.46 1.95
N ARG A 147 14.47 14.59 2.45
CA ARG A 147 14.27 15.84 1.68
C ARG A 147 15.45 16.81 1.76
N GLY A 148 16.47 16.52 2.57
CA GLY A 148 17.67 17.36 2.67
C GLY A 148 17.40 18.76 3.22
N GLU A 149 16.44 18.89 4.14
CA GLU A 149 16.19 20.10 4.94
C GLU A 149 16.86 20.02 6.31
#